data_AF-A0A433DJ78-F1
#
_entry.id   AF-A0A433DJ78-F1
#
_cell.length_a   1.000
_cell.length_b   1.000
_cell.length_c   1.000
_cell.angle_alpha   90.00
_cell.angle_beta   90.00
_cell.angle_gamma   90.00
#
_symmetry.space_group_name_H-M   'P 1'
#
loop_
_entity.id
_entity.type
_entity.pdbx_description
1 polymer ?
#
loop_
_entity_poly.entity_id
_entity_poly.type
_entity_poly.pdbx_seq_one_letter_code
_entity_poly.pdbx_strand_id
1 'polypeptide(L)'
;MTQFNFLSFFVAVLLAGQVANTLPTTGEHPTQTLPAGTPQVFGLATNWTTPVNSSLGVNRVARPNDGLAVSAVDVETLKYYGRLASVSRCSFSTGKFECSTFCSKYPGTTLIKFFNTPNTNTTGYIARNDANKAVYVAFRGSTNINNWVHDAEFLFTKYSPARGAKVHSGFYKTWQDARNIVYPIVVKEMGRNPDYKLYMLGHSLGGALTVLQALDFYQNAGYDSSKMAVYTFGQPRIGNPAFSDYVDSLDLPIYRTINQNDVVPHMGPEAIGYKHHGTEYWIENSQGDVVECSTDEDSTCANSEVPFTSIPAHLQYWDIKFSTLC
;
A
#
# COMPACT_ATOMS: atom_id res chain seq x y z
N MET A 1 27.13 35.87 -40.49
CA MET A 1 26.88 37.30 -40.14
C MET A 1 25.42 37.39 -39.77
N THR A 2 24.91 38.02 -38.71
CA THR A 2 25.41 38.80 -37.54
C THR A 2 24.11 39.15 -36.77
N GLN A 3 24.00 39.33 -35.45
CA GLN A 3 24.88 39.22 -34.28
C GLN A 3 23.95 39.00 -33.05
N PHE A 4 24.49 38.57 -31.90
CA PHE A 4 23.74 38.44 -30.63
C PHE A 4 24.01 39.65 -29.71
N ASN A 5 23.14 39.86 -28.70
CA ASN A 5 23.25 40.83 -27.58
C ASN A 5 23.04 42.32 -27.97
N PHE A 6 22.73 43.30 -27.10
CA PHE A 6 22.50 43.44 -25.64
C PHE A 6 21.21 44.31 -25.42
N LEU A 7 20.73 44.78 -24.25
CA LEU A 7 21.25 44.91 -22.87
C LEU A 7 20.09 44.85 -21.83
N SER A 8 20.43 44.61 -20.56
CA SER A 8 19.57 44.70 -19.35
C SER A 8 19.15 46.12 -18.95
N PHE A 9 18.08 46.26 -18.15
CA PHE A 9 18.00 47.25 -17.06
C PHE A 9 17.18 46.72 -15.86
N PHE A 10 17.44 47.27 -14.67
CA PHE A 10 17.12 46.71 -13.36
C PHE A 10 16.08 47.54 -12.56
N VAL A 11 15.69 46.99 -11.39
CA VAL A 11 15.03 47.62 -10.22
C VAL A 11 13.50 47.49 -10.12
N ALA A 12 13.09 47.04 -8.93
CA ALA A 12 11.71 46.72 -8.54
C ALA A 12 11.01 47.88 -7.80
N VAL A 13 9.68 47.81 -7.72
CA VAL A 13 8.86 48.48 -6.70
C VAL A 13 7.83 47.47 -6.19
N LEU A 14 7.77 47.28 -4.86
CA LEU A 14 6.67 46.56 -4.22
C LEU A 14 5.40 47.42 -4.23
N LEU A 15 4.27 46.82 -4.55
CA LEU A 15 2.98 47.17 -3.94
C LEU A 15 2.23 45.88 -3.60
N ALA A 16 1.87 45.73 -2.32
CA ALA A 16 1.11 44.59 -1.83
C ALA A 16 -0.40 44.89 -1.91
N GLY A 17 -1.20 43.86 -2.20
CA GLY A 17 -2.65 43.92 -2.06
C GLY A 17 -3.43 43.03 -3.04
N GLN A 18 -3.91 41.89 -2.53
CA GLN A 18 -5.25 41.29 -2.78
C GLN A 18 -5.75 41.16 -4.25
N VAL A 19 -6.21 40.00 -4.75
CA VAL A 19 -6.60 38.72 -4.14
C VAL A 19 -6.17 37.60 -5.09
N ALA A 20 -5.31 36.69 -4.63
CA ALA A 20 -5.17 35.39 -5.29
C ALA A 20 -6.24 34.46 -4.70
N ASN A 21 -7.14 33.94 -5.54
CA ASN A 21 -8.14 32.97 -5.10
C ASN A 21 -7.42 31.73 -4.57
N THR A 22 -7.47 31.53 -3.25
CA THR A 22 -7.05 30.30 -2.61
C THR A 22 -7.96 29.17 -3.08
N LEU A 23 -7.39 28.20 -3.78
CA LEU A 23 -8.02 26.89 -3.93
C LEU A 23 -8.36 26.33 -2.53
N PRO A 24 -9.48 25.62 -2.36
CA PRO A 24 -9.81 25.05 -1.06
C PRO A 24 -8.73 24.04 -0.66
N THR A 25 -8.15 24.23 0.53
CA THR A 25 -7.28 23.25 1.17
C THR A 25 -8.11 22.03 1.54
N THR A 26 -7.81 20.88 0.94
CA THR A 26 -8.35 19.59 1.35
C THR A 26 -7.62 19.07 2.60
N GLY A 27 -8.20 18.09 3.29
CA GLY A 27 -7.53 17.36 4.39
C GLY A 27 -7.49 18.03 5.77
N GLU A 28 -8.60 18.49 6.35
CA GLU A 28 -8.63 18.90 7.77
C GLU A 28 -8.85 17.71 8.73
N HIS A 29 -7.77 17.12 9.28
CA HIS A 29 -7.86 15.95 10.17
C HIS A 29 -7.94 16.32 11.67
N PRO A 30 -8.89 15.78 12.46
CA PRO A 30 -9.18 16.25 13.81
C PRO A 30 -8.30 15.61 14.89
N THR A 31 -7.30 16.34 15.41
CA THR A 31 -6.59 15.91 16.62
C THR A 31 -7.45 16.05 17.89
N GLN A 32 -7.70 14.95 18.59
CA GLN A 32 -8.46 14.90 19.85
C GLN A 32 -7.82 13.91 20.85
N THR A 33 -8.35 13.81 22.07
CA THR A 33 -8.06 12.70 22.99
C THR A 33 -9.08 11.59 22.79
N LEU A 34 -8.65 10.32 22.74
CA LEU A 34 -9.59 9.20 22.63
C LEU A 34 -10.57 9.17 23.82
N PRO A 35 -11.89 9.09 23.58
CA PRO A 35 -12.86 8.94 24.66
C PRO A 35 -12.60 7.69 25.49
N ALA A 36 -12.74 7.81 26.81
CA ALA A 36 -12.58 6.68 27.73
C ALA A 36 -13.54 5.53 27.36
N GLY A 37 -13.03 4.30 27.32
CA GLY A 37 -13.79 3.12 26.91
C GLY A 37 -13.86 2.86 25.40
N THR A 38 -13.26 3.70 24.55
CA THR A 38 -13.12 3.41 23.12
C THR A 38 -12.31 2.11 22.92
N PRO A 39 -12.82 1.09 22.21
CA PRO A 39 -12.10 -0.14 21.93
C PRO A 39 -10.78 0.14 21.20
N GLN A 40 -9.68 -0.39 21.76
CA GLN A 40 -8.33 -0.14 21.27
C GLN A 40 -7.51 -1.43 21.20
N VAL A 41 -6.56 -1.45 20.28
CA VAL A 41 -5.51 -2.46 20.17
C VAL A 41 -4.19 -1.73 19.91
N PHE A 42 -3.18 -2.00 20.72
CA PHE A 42 -1.87 -1.30 20.69
C PHE A 42 -1.96 0.25 20.75
N GLY A 43 -2.99 0.79 21.41
CA GLY A 43 -3.24 2.23 21.52
C GLY A 43 -3.95 2.86 20.31
N LEU A 44 -4.36 2.05 19.33
CA LEU A 44 -5.13 2.47 18.15
C LEU A 44 -6.60 2.09 18.31
N ALA A 45 -7.53 2.98 17.96
CA ALA A 45 -8.96 2.65 17.91
C ALA A 45 -9.24 1.65 16.78
N THR A 46 -10.15 0.68 17.01
CA THR A 46 -10.48 -0.32 15.98
C THR A 46 -11.81 -0.08 15.28
N ASN A 47 -12.69 0.73 15.87
CA ASN A 47 -14.05 0.98 15.39
C ASN A 47 -14.41 2.46 15.31
N TRP A 48 -13.44 3.36 15.13
CA TRP A 48 -13.73 4.78 15.00
C TRP A 48 -14.45 5.08 13.68
N THR A 49 -15.61 5.75 13.76
CA THR A 49 -16.48 6.06 12.61
C THR A 49 -16.78 7.56 12.48
N THR A 50 -15.86 8.40 13.00
CA THR A 50 -15.96 9.85 13.25
C THR A 50 -16.72 10.25 14.52
N PRO A 51 -16.35 11.38 15.17
CA PRO A 51 -17.16 12.00 16.19
C PRO A 51 -18.30 12.80 15.54
N VAL A 52 -19.48 12.18 15.46
CA VAL A 52 -20.71 12.88 15.06
C VAL A 52 -21.11 13.88 16.16
N ASN A 53 -21.44 15.10 15.74
CA ASN A 53 -21.85 16.28 16.52
C ASN A 53 -20.80 17.09 17.29
N SER A 54 -20.89 18.40 17.06
CA SER A 54 -20.20 19.52 17.72
C SER A 54 -20.63 19.77 19.18
N SER A 55 -21.40 18.87 19.80
CA SER A 55 -21.90 19.01 21.17
C SER A 55 -20.87 18.69 22.26
N LEU A 56 -19.70 18.14 21.90
CA LEU A 56 -18.62 17.80 22.84
C LEU A 56 -17.52 18.86 22.97
N GLY A 57 -17.65 20.01 22.30
CA GLY A 57 -16.73 21.15 22.48
C GLY A 57 -15.26 20.86 22.14
N VAL A 58 -14.99 19.86 21.29
CA VAL A 58 -13.61 19.44 21.01
C VAL A 58 -12.97 20.33 19.95
N ASN A 59 -11.87 20.98 20.32
CA ASN A 59 -11.06 21.78 19.41
C ASN A 59 -10.45 20.89 18.32
N ARG A 60 -11.01 20.95 17.10
CA ARG A 60 -10.37 20.38 15.91
C ARG A 60 -9.31 21.35 15.43
N VAL A 61 -8.05 20.96 15.50
CA VAL A 61 -6.96 21.64 14.78
C VAL A 61 -6.80 20.94 13.45
N ALA A 62 -7.26 21.58 12.39
CA ALA A 62 -6.93 21.20 11.03
C ALA A 62 -5.40 21.16 10.86
N ARG A 63 -4.87 20.03 10.42
CA ARG A 63 -3.47 19.90 10.01
C ARG A 63 -3.42 19.89 8.49
N PRO A 64 -2.72 20.83 7.84
CA PRO A 64 -2.37 20.68 6.43
C PRO A 64 -1.54 19.40 6.25
N ASN A 65 -1.96 18.61 5.28
CA ASN A 65 -1.15 17.58 4.64
C ASN A 65 -0.11 18.28 3.74
N ASP A 66 1.17 17.88 3.81
CA ASP A 66 2.23 18.46 2.95
C ASP A 66 2.53 17.64 1.68
N GLY A 67 1.88 16.49 1.53
CA GLY A 67 2.00 15.59 0.38
C GLY A 67 1.53 16.19 -0.94
N LEU A 68 2.10 15.67 -2.03
CA LEU A 68 1.84 16.14 -3.38
C LEU A 68 0.57 15.48 -3.95
N ALA A 69 -0.35 16.28 -4.48
CA ALA A 69 -1.57 15.77 -5.12
C ALA A 69 -1.23 14.86 -6.32
N VAL A 70 -1.70 13.61 -6.26
CA VAL A 70 -1.45 12.58 -7.26
C VAL A 70 -2.38 12.79 -8.46
N SER A 71 -1.86 12.61 -9.68
CA SER A 71 -2.66 12.85 -10.89
C SER A 71 -3.80 11.85 -11.01
N ALA A 72 -4.93 12.26 -11.60
CA ALA A 72 -6.08 11.37 -11.82
C ALA A 72 -5.73 10.11 -12.65
N VAL A 73 -4.70 10.17 -13.50
CA VAL A 73 -4.19 9.04 -14.29
C VAL A 73 -3.46 8.02 -13.39
N ASP A 74 -2.67 8.51 -12.45
CA ASP A 74 -1.95 7.67 -11.49
C ASP A 74 -2.92 7.08 -10.46
N VAL A 75 -3.95 7.83 -10.03
CA VAL A 75 -5.04 7.30 -9.20
C VAL A 75 -5.81 6.17 -9.89
N GLU A 76 -6.14 6.28 -11.19
CA GLU A 76 -6.73 5.15 -11.92
C GLU A 76 -5.75 3.98 -12.13
N THR A 77 -4.44 4.24 -12.13
CA THR A 77 -3.41 3.19 -12.13
C THR A 77 -3.39 2.44 -10.79
N LEU A 78 -3.43 3.15 -9.65
CA LEU A 78 -3.58 2.54 -8.32
C LEU A 78 -4.87 1.71 -8.23
N LYS A 79 -6.01 2.24 -8.72
CA LYS A 79 -7.28 1.50 -8.79
C LYS A 79 -7.21 0.28 -9.71
N TYR A 80 -6.52 0.35 -10.85
CA TYR A 80 -6.31 -0.79 -11.75
C TYR A 80 -5.61 -1.94 -11.03
N TYR A 81 -4.56 -1.65 -10.25
CA TYR A 81 -3.84 -2.67 -9.48
C TYR A 81 -4.57 -3.09 -8.21
N GLY A 82 -5.31 -2.20 -7.55
CA GLY A 82 -6.16 -2.53 -6.40
C GLY A 82 -7.30 -3.49 -6.75
N ARG A 83 -7.92 -3.30 -7.92
CA ARG A 83 -8.94 -4.22 -8.46
C ARG A 83 -8.35 -5.61 -8.70
N LEU A 84 -7.15 -5.73 -9.29
CA LEU A 84 -6.42 -7.01 -9.41
C LEU A 84 -6.02 -7.61 -8.05
N ALA A 85 -5.60 -6.79 -7.08
CA ALA A 85 -5.30 -7.24 -5.72
C ALA A 85 -6.56 -7.83 -5.05
N SER A 86 -7.73 -7.19 -5.19
CA SER A 86 -9.00 -7.67 -4.62
C SER A 86 -9.45 -9.01 -5.20
N VAL A 87 -9.11 -9.30 -6.47
CA VAL A 87 -9.39 -10.57 -7.14
C VAL A 87 -8.66 -11.76 -6.48
N SER A 88 -7.64 -11.54 -5.65
CA SER A 88 -7.04 -12.60 -4.80
C SER A 88 -7.98 -13.15 -3.72
N ARG A 89 -9.09 -12.45 -3.46
CA ARG A 89 -10.19 -12.90 -2.58
C ARG A 89 -11.18 -13.83 -3.30
N CYS A 90 -11.02 -14.02 -4.61
CA CYS A 90 -11.86 -14.93 -5.38
C CYS A 90 -11.30 -16.35 -5.46
N SER A 91 -12.22 -17.28 -5.71
CA SER A 91 -11.97 -18.68 -6.02
C SER A 91 -11.99 -18.85 -7.55
N PHE A 92 -11.15 -19.73 -8.09
CA PHE A 92 -11.00 -19.89 -9.54
C PHE A 92 -11.28 -21.32 -9.99
N SER A 93 -11.87 -21.44 -11.18
CA SER A 93 -11.84 -22.69 -11.94
C SER A 93 -10.49 -22.85 -12.66
N THR A 94 -10.05 -24.10 -12.85
CA THR A 94 -8.72 -24.39 -13.40
C THR A 94 -8.52 -23.76 -14.78
N GLY A 95 -7.48 -22.93 -14.92
CA GLY A 95 -7.03 -22.33 -16.18
C GLY A 95 -7.81 -21.10 -16.67
N LYS A 96 -8.85 -20.66 -15.97
CA LYS A 96 -9.68 -19.50 -16.35
C LYS A 96 -9.51 -18.36 -15.35
N PHE A 97 -9.19 -17.16 -15.84
CA PHE A 97 -9.22 -15.93 -15.02
C PHE A 97 -10.65 -15.35 -15.03
N GLU A 98 -11.59 -16.12 -14.49
CA GLU A 98 -13.02 -15.80 -14.46
C GLU A 98 -13.49 -15.76 -13.00
N CYS A 99 -14.11 -14.66 -12.58
CA CYS A 99 -14.64 -14.45 -11.24
C CYS A 99 -15.79 -13.42 -11.26
N SER A 100 -16.56 -13.37 -10.17
CA SER A 100 -17.76 -12.52 -10.03
C SER A 100 -17.48 -11.03 -9.78
N THR A 101 -16.22 -10.62 -9.63
CA THR A 101 -15.81 -9.25 -9.31
C THR A 101 -15.16 -8.56 -10.53
N PHE A 102 -13.86 -8.29 -10.48
CA PHE A 102 -13.18 -7.45 -11.48
C PHE A 102 -12.51 -8.22 -12.61
N CYS A 103 -12.52 -9.56 -12.63
CA CYS A 103 -11.84 -10.35 -13.67
C CYS A 103 -12.21 -9.95 -15.12
N SER A 104 -13.47 -9.60 -15.36
CA SER A 104 -13.97 -9.13 -16.67
C SER A 104 -13.38 -7.78 -17.12
N LYS A 105 -12.79 -6.99 -16.21
CA LYS A 105 -12.05 -5.75 -16.55
C LYS A 105 -10.64 -6.01 -17.10
N TYR A 106 -10.18 -7.26 -17.12
CA TYR A 106 -8.83 -7.65 -17.58
C TYR A 106 -8.90 -8.67 -18.73
N PRO A 107 -9.50 -8.33 -19.89
CA PRO A 107 -9.57 -9.23 -21.04
C PRO A 107 -8.17 -9.68 -21.49
N GLY A 108 -8.06 -10.91 -21.98
CA GLY A 108 -6.78 -11.52 -22.36
C GLY A 108 -5.94 -12.04 -21.18
N THR A 109 -6.41 -11.92 -19.94
CA THR A 109 -5.71 -12.49 -18.78
C THR A 109 -5.96 -14.00 -18.67
N THR A 110 -4.88 -14.76 -18.58
CA THR A 110 -4.89 -16.21 -18.38
C THR A 110 -4.44 -16.55 -16.96
N LEU A 111 -5.19 -17.40 -16.25
CA LEU A 111 -4.81 -17.89 -14.93
C LEU A 111 -3.74 -18.98 -15.07
N ILE A 112 -2.52 -18.70 -14.61
CA ILE A 112 -1.42 -19.69 -14.61
C ILE A 112 -1.56 -20.63 -13.41
N LYS A 113 -1.87 -20.08 -12.22
CA LYS A 113 -2.02 -20.86 -11.00
C LYS A 113 -2.88 -20.12 -9.98
N PHE A 114 -3.96 -20.74 -9.51
CA PHE A 114 -4.51 -20.43 -8.19
C PHE A 114 -3.85 -21.36 -7.16
N PHE A 115 -3.52 -20.84 -5.98
CA PHE A 115 -2.83 -21.61 -4.95
C PHE A 115 -3.33 -21.29 -3.54
N ASN A 116 -3.16 -22.27 -2.66
CA ASN A 116 -3.25 -22.15 -1.22
C ASN A 116 -2.03 -22.86 -0.63
N THR A 117 -1.36 -22.24 0.36
CA THR A 117 -0.12 -22.76 0.92
C THR A 117 -0.37 -23.78 2.04
N PRO A 118 0.35 -24.90 2.09
CA PRO A 118 -0.01 -26.02 2.95
C PRO A 118 0.23 -25.78 4.45
N ASN A 119 1.19 -24.93 4.83
CA ASN A 119 1.56 -24.72 6.23
C ASN A 119 0.96 -23.44 6.83
N THR A 120 0.63 -22.45 5.99
CA THR A 120 0.12 -21.14 6.42
C THR A 120 -1.24 -20.76 5.83
N ASN A 121 -1.88 -21.66 5.06
CA ASN A 121 -3.23 -21.48 4.51
C ASN A 121 -3.42 -20.14 3.76
N THR A 122 -2.35 -19.67 3.13
CA THR A 122 -2.31 -18.39 2.43
C THR A 122 -2.69 -18.60 0.98
N THR A 123 -3.68 -17.84 0.52
CA THR A 123 -4.24 -17.95 -0.83
C THR A 123 -3.68 -16.86 -1.73
N GLY A 124 -3.50 -17.18 -3.00
CA GLY A 124 -3.15 -16.20 -4.03
C GLY A 124 -3.32 -16.76 -5.43
N TYR A 125 -3.02 -15.92 -6.42
CA TYR A 125 -2.97 -16.33 -7.83
C TYR A 125 -1.71 -15.84 -8.53
N ILE A 126 -1.38 -16.53 -9.61
CA ILE A 126 -0.44 -16.14 -10.66
C ILE A 126 -1.22 -16.09 -11.96
N ALA A 127 -1.20 -14.96 -12.64
CA ALA A 127 -1.88 -14.75 -13.91
C ALA A 127 -0.94 -14.05 -14.91
N ARG A 128 -1.25 -14.16 -16.21
CA ARG A 128 -0.47 -13.56 -17.29
C ARG A 128 -1.40 -12.82 -18.24
N ASN A 129 -1.03 -11.63 -18.69
CA ASN A 129 -1.76 -10.89 -19.70
C ASN A 129 -0.80 -10.48 -20.83
N ASP A 130 -1.03 -11.05 -22.01
CA ASP A 130 -0.07 -10.99 -23.11
C ASP A 130 -0.15 -9.65 -23.87
N ALA A 131 -1.33 -9.02 -23.87
CA ALA A 131 -1.53 -7.68 -24.44
C ALA A 131 -0.80 -6.60 -23.61
N ASN A 132 -0.82 -6.74 -22.29
CA ASN A 132 -0.16 -5.83 -21.35
C ASN A 132 1.30 -6.22 -21.03
N LYS A 133 1.81 -7.32 -21.62
CA LYS A 133 3.13 -7.89 -21.33
C LYS A 133 3.40 -8.03 -19.83
N ALA A 134 2.44 -8.60 -19.12
CA ALA A 134 2.41 -8.61 -17.66
C ALA A 134 2.29 -10.01 -17.08
N VAL A 135 3.04 -10.29 -16.02
CA VAL A 135 2.77 -11.38 -15.08
C VAL A 135 2.29 -10.75 -13.77
N TYR A 136 1.09 -11.13 -13.33
CA TYR A 136 0.52 -10.71 -12.06
C TYR A 136 0.68 -11.81 -11.01
N VAL A 137 1.17 -11.46 -9.83
CA VAL A 137 1.06 -12.31 -8.64
C VAL A 137 0.30 -11.54 -7.59
N ALA A 138 -0.80 -12.10 -7.09
CA ALA A 138 -1.58 -11.45 -6.06
C ALA A 138 -1.78 -12.35 -4.84
N PHE A 139 -1.59 -11.77 -3.65
CA PHE A 139 -1.79 -12.43 -2.36
C PHE A 139 -3.02 -11.91 -1.64
N ARG A 140 -3.82 -12.85 -1.13
CA ARG A 140 -4.98 -12.56 -0.31
C ARG A 140 -4.54 -12.10 1.08
N GLY A 141 -5.21 -11.09 1.61
CA GLY A 141 -5.17 -10.76 3.03
C GLY A 141 -5.84 -11.81 3.93
N SER A 142 -5.90 -11.51 5.23
CA SER A 142 -6.63 -12.31 6.20
C SER A 142 -8.12 -12.43 5.84
N THR A 143 -8.73 -13.59 6.10
CA THR A 143 -10.19 -13.79 5.92
C THR A 143 -10.97 -13.15 7.06
N ASN A 144 -10.44 -13.22 8.29
CA ASN A 144 -10.95 -12.53 9.46
C ASN A 144 -9.94 -11.46 9.91
N ILE A 145 -10.08 -10.26 9.34
CA ILE A 145 -9.27 -9.08 9.64
C ILE A 145 -9.50 -8.60 11.09
N ASN A 146 -10.70 -8.78 11.63
CA ASN A 146 -11.04 -8.31 12.97
C ASN A 146 -10.23 -9.08 14.03
N ASN A 147 -10.26 -10.41 13.98
CA ASN A 147 -9.36 -11.25 14.78
C ASN A 147 -7.89 -10.92 14.53
N TRP A 148 -7.47 -10.70 13.28
CA TRP A 148 -6.06 -10.37 13.01
C TRP A 148 -5.62 -9.07 13.70
N VAL A 149 -6.44 -8.00 13.68
CA VAL A 149 -6.14 -6.74 14.37
C VAL A 149 -6.07 -6.94 15.89
N HIS A 150 -6.95 -7.77 16.47
CA HIS A 150 -7.01 -8.02 17.91
C HIS A 150 -5.95 -9.01 18.43
N ASP A 151 -5.58 -10.02 17.65
CA ASP A 151 -4.77 -11.18 18.07
C ASP A 151 -3.33 -11.17 17.51
N ALA A 152 -2.90 -10.10 16.82
CA ALA A 152 -1.59 -10.04 16.16
C ALA A 152 -0.39 -10.04 17.14
N GLU A 153 0.57 -10.96 16.92
CA GLU A 153 1.85 -11.00 17.62
C GLU A 153 2.99 -10.38 16.80
N PHE A 154 3.47 -9.20 17.18
CA PHE A 154 4.54 -8.47 16.49
C PHE A 154 5.95 -8.98 16.82
N LEU A 155 6.18 -10.29 16.73
CA LEU A 155 7.47 -10.92 16.98
C LEU A 155 8.42 -10.78 15.79
N PHE A 156 9.59 -10.19 16.02
CA PHE A 156 10.66 -10.10 15.02
C PHE A 156 11.38 -11.43 14.78
N THR A 157 11.77 -11.68 13.53
CA THR A 157 12.81 -12.62 13.12
C THR A 157 13.90 -11.90 12.32
N LYS A 158 15.09 -12.50 12.22
CA LYS A 158 16.23 -11.92 11.49
C LYS A 158 15.99 -11.95 9.98
N TYR A 159 16.17 -10.83 9.30
CA TYR A 159 16.19 -10.76 7.84
C TYR A 159 17.64 -10.75 7.33
N SER A 160 18.18 -11.94 7.07
CA SER A 160 19.61 -12.12 6.76
C SER A 160 20.19 -11.34 5.57
N PRO A 161 19.45 -10.96 4.50
CA PRO A 161 19.99 -10.17 3.40
C PRO A 161 20.53 -8.78 3.79
N ALA A 162 20.11 -8.22 4.92
CA ALA A 162 20.53 -6.90 5.37
C ALA A 162 21.01 -6.89 6.84
N ARG A 163 22.07 -6.14 7.11
CA ARG A 163 22.70 -6.10 8.45
C ARG A 163 21.77 -5.39 9.45
N GLY A 164 21.37 -6.10 10.51
CA GLY A 164 20.51 -5.55 11.55
C GLY A 164 19.02 -5.53 11.20
N ALA A 165 18.67 -5.84 9.96
CA ALA A 165 17.29 -5.95 9.51
C ALA A 165 16.56 -7.11 10.21
N LYS A 166 15.33 -6.81 10.62
CA LYS A 166 14.39 -7.75 11.22
C LYS A 166 13.02 -7.52 10.60
N VAL A 167 12.29 -8.61 10.40
CA VAL A 167 10.93 -8.61 9.85
C VAL A 167 9.98 -9.37 10.75
N HIS A 168 8.69 -9.13 10.62
CA HIS A 168 7.64 -9.88 11.31
C HIS A 168 7.78 -11.38 11.01
N SER A 169 7.90 -12.20 12.06
CA SER A 169 8.16 -13.64 11.97
C SER A 169 7.06 -14.38 11.20
N GLY A 170 5.79 -14.11 11.52
CA GLY A 170 4.61 -14.58 10.79
C GLY A 170 4.66 -14.27 9.29
N PHE A 171 4.83 -13.00 8.89
CA PHE A 171 4.89 -12.63 7.47
C PHE A 171 6.03 -13.32 6.73
N TYR A 172 7.22 -13.41 7.34
CA TYR A 172 8.38 -14.06 6.73
C TYR A 172 8.18 -15.57 6.58
N LYS A 173 7.66 -16.25 7.60
CA LYS A 173 7.29 -17.69 7.52
C LYS A 173 6.24 -17.94 6.44
N THR A 174 5.23 -17.08 6.35
CA THR A 174 4.18 -17.19 5.33
C THR A 174 4.72 -16.97 3.92
N TRP A 175 5.61 -16.00 3.73
CA TRP A 175 6.32 -15.84 2.46
C TRP A 175 7.16 -17.08 2.12
N GLN A 176 7.93 -17.62 3.07
CA GLN A 176 8.73 -18.84 2.85
C GLN A 176 7.89 -20.04 2.42
N ASP A 177 6.68 -20.22 2.97
CA ASP A 177 5.74 -21.27 2.56
C ASP A 177 5.23 -21.03 1.12
N ALA A 178 4.82 -19.80 0.81
CA ALA A 178 4.35 -19.40 -0.53
C ALA A 178 5.44 -19.48 -1.61
N ARG A 179 6.68 -19.14 -1.26
CA ARG A 179 7.86 -19.14 -2.14
C ARG A 179 8.04 -20.48 -2.86
N ASN A 180 7.81 -21.59 -2.15
CA ASN A 180 7.93 -22.95 -2.69
C ASN A 180 7.01 -23.22 -3.89
N ILE A 181 5.87 -22.51 -3.98
CA ILE A 181 4.93 -22.57 -5.10
C ILE A 181 5.21 -21.45 -6.11
N VAL A 182 5.30 -20.21 -5.62
CA VAL A 182 5.29 -19.01 -6.46
C VAL A 182 6.60 -18.80 -7.21
N TYR A 183 7.74 -18.91 -6.52
CA TYR A 183 9.06 -18.60 -7.07
C TYR A 183 9.37 -19.38 -8.37
N PRO A 184 9.30 -20.74 -8.39
CA PRO A 184 9.65 -21.50 -9.60
C PRO A 184 8.66 -21.27 -10.77
N ILE A 185 7.40 -20.95 -10.49
CA ILE A 185 6.40 -20.69 -11.54
C ILE A 185 6.66 -19.33 -12.19
N VAL A 186 6.88 -18.28 -11.39
CA VAL A 186 7.12 -16.92 -11.91
C VAL A 186 8.44 -16.85 -12.67
N VAL A 187 9.54 -17.41 -12.14
CA VAL A 187 10.82 -17.44 -12.85
C VAL A 187 10.69 -18.13 -14.22
N LYS A 188 9.89 -19.21 -14.29
CA LYS A 188 9.62 -19.93 -15.53
C LYS A 188 8.77 -19.12 -16.52
N GLU A 189 7.72 -18.44 -16.07
CA GLU A 189 6.88 -17.63 -16.97
C GLU A 189 7.60 -16.35 -17.42
N MET A 190 8.34 -15.67 -16.55
CA MET A 190 9.16 -14.51 -16.92
C MET A 190 10.32 -14.92 -17.85
N GLY A 191 10.95 -16.08 -17.63
CA GLY A 191 11.99 -16.61 -18.53
C GLY A 191 11.49 -17.00 -19.92
N ARG A 192 10.19 -17.33 -20.05
CA ARG A 192 9.52 -17.56 -21.34
C ARG A 192 9.10 -16.27 -22.05
N ASN A 193 8.88 -15.20 -21.29
CA ASN A 193 8.37 -13.93 -21.76
C ASN A 193 9.32 -12.80 -21.29
N PRO A 194 10.57 -12.74 -21.79
CA PRO A 194 11.62 -11.90 -21.24
C PRO A 194 11.37 -10.40 -21.37
N ASP A 195 10.45 -10.00 -22.25
CA ASP A 195 9.98 -8.61 -22.44
C ASP A 195 8.83 -8.21 -21.51
N TYR A 196 8.35 -9.12 -20.64
CA TYR A 196 7.26 -8.84 -19.72
C TYR A 196 7.77 -8.17 -18.42
N LYS A 197 6.82 -7.58 -17.67
CA LYS A 197 7.02 -7.00 -16.33
C LYS A 197 6.22 -7.78 -15.27
N LEU A 198 6.83 -7.99 -14.11
CA LEU A 198 6.22 -8.67 -12.96
C LEU A 198 5.53 -7.65 -12.04
N TYR A 199 4.25 -7.87 -11.75
CA TYR A 199 3.44 -7.03 -10.89
C TYR A 199 2.99 -7.82 -9.66
N MET A 200 3.37 -7.37 -8.47
CA MET A 200 3.10 -8.05 -7.20
C MET A 200 2.10 -7.24 -6.38
N LEU A 201 0.94 -7.83 -6.09
CA LEU A 201 -0.28 -7.11 -5.71
C LEU A 201 -0.87 -7.67 -4.41
N GLY A 202 -1.11 -6.84 -3.40
CA GLY A 202 -1.50 -7.37 -2.09
C GLY A 202 -2.31 -6.42 -1.23
N HIS A 203 -3.30 -6.95 -0.52
CA HIS A 203 -4.07 -6.23 0.50
C HIS A 203 -3.82 -6.82 1.88
N SER A 204 -3.77 -5.98 2.92
CA SER A 204 -3.57 -6.41 4.31
C SER A 204 -2.25 -7.20 4.45
N LEU A 205 -2.28 -8.33 5.17
CA LEU A 205 -1.24 -9.36 5.16
C LEU A 205 -0.66 -9.63 3.76
N GLY A 206 -1.49 -9.70 2.71
CA GLY A 206 -1.05 -9.94 1.34
C GLY A 206 -0.09 -8.88 0.82
N GLY A 207 -0.23 -7.62 1.23
CA GLY A 207 0.71 -6.55 0.90
C GLY A 207 2.09 -6.77 1.53
N ALA A 208 2.15 -7.25 2.77
CA ALA A 208 3.42 -7.57 3.42
C ALA A 208 4.13 -8.74 2.71
N LEU A 209 3.36 -9.72 2.22
CA LEU A 209 3.91 -10.84 1.44
C LEU A 209 4.46 -10.40 0.09
N THR A 210 3.83 -9.45 -0.61
CA THR A 210 4.30 -9.00 -1.93
C THR A 210 5.57 -8.16 -1.88
N VAL A 211 5.82 -7.43 -0.80
CA VAL A 211 7.12 -6.77 -0.58
C VAL A 211 8.20 -7.81 -0.29
N LEU A 212 7.96 -8.76 0.63
CA LEU A 212 8.91 -9.85 0.90
C LEU A 212 9.19 -10.71 -0.35
N GLN A 213 8.19 -10.89 -1.20
CA GLN A 213 8.31 -11.48 -2.53
C GLN A 213 9.26 -10.66 -3.42
N ALA A 214 9.01 -9.36 -3.59
CA ALA A 214 9.81 -8.51 -4.46
C ALA A 214 11.30 -8.53 -4.08
N LEU A 215 11.60 -8.46 -2.79
CA LEU A 215 12.98 -8.56 -2.29
C LEU A 215 13.64 -9.91 -2.62
N ASP A 216 12.90 -11.02 -2.54
CA ASP A 216 13.41 -12.34 -2.92
C ASP A 216 13.66 -12.46 -4.44
N PHE A 217 12.81 -11.86 -5.29
CA PHE A 217 13.05 -11.80 -6.73
C PHE A 217 14.22 -10.88 -7.11
N TYR A 218 14.39 -9.75 -6.42
CA TYR A 218 15.57 -8.90 -6.57
C TYR A 218 16.85 -9.69 -6.20
N GLN A 219 16.86 -10.32 -5.03
CA GLN A 219 18.04 -11.02 -4.48
C GLN A 219 18.41 -12.29 -5.24
N ASN A 220 17.43 -13.10 -5.68
CA ASN A 220 17.67 -14.45 -6.18
C ASN A 220 17.34 -14.65 -7.66
N ALA A 221 16.55 -13.77 -8.29
CA ALA A 221 16.24 -13.80 -9.72
C ALA A 221 16.87 -12.63 -10.50
N GLY A 222 17.45 -11.64 -9.81
CA GLY A 222 18.06 -10.45 -10.43
C GLY A 222 17.04 -9.51 -11.06
N TYR A 223 15.81 -9.46 -10.55
CA TYR A 223 14.77 -8.58 -11.08
C TYR A 223 14.89 -7.18 -10.45
N ASP A 224 15.21 -6.19 -11.27
CA ASP A 224 15.35 -4.79 -10.88
C ASP A 224 14.04 -3.98 -11.05
N SER A 225 14.12 -2.67 -10.80
CA SER A 225 13.02 -1.71 -10.96
C SER A 225 12.44 -1.65 -12.39
N SER A 226 13.22 -2.02 -13.42
CA SER A 226 12.72 -2.15 -14.79
C SER A 226 11.81 -3.38 -14.93
N LYS A 227 12.18 -4.50 -14.28
CA LYS A 227 11.52 -5.81 -14.42
C LYS A 227 10.32 -6.05 -13.52
N MET A 228 10.15 -5.28 -12.45
CA MET A 228 9.01 -5.48 -11.54
C MET A 228 8.41 -4.21 -10.93
N ALA A 229 7.22 -4.33 -10.32
CA ALA A 229 6.58 -3.32 -9.49
C ALA A 229 5.68 -3.96 -8.43
N VAL A 230 5.51 -3.29 -7.29
CA VAL A 230 4.70 -3.75 -6.16
C VAL A 230 3.60 -2.73 -5.88
N TYR A 231 2.36 -3.19 -5.72
CA TYR A 231 1.24 -2.35 -5.29
C TYR A 231 0.60 -2.98 -4.07
N THR A 232 0.57 -2.24 -2.96
CA THR A 232 0.00 -2.70 -1.69
C THR A 232 -1.13 -1.80 -1.23
N PHE A 233 -2.12 -2.39 -0.56
CA PHE A 233 -3.32 -1.72 -0.07
C PHE A 233 -3.53 -2.09 1.39
N GLY A 234 -3.36 -1.13 2.30
CA GLY A 234 -3.50 -1.38 3.75
C GLY A 234 -2.43 -2.35 4.26
N GLN A 235 -1.20 -2.23 3.75
CA GLN A 235 -0.06 -3.05 4.16
C GLN A 235 0.35 -2.68 5.59
N PRO A 236 0.47 -3.62 6.54
CA PRO A 236 1.03 -3.34 7.87
C PRO A 236 2.55 -3.09 7.82
N ARG A 237 3.13 -2.60 8.92
CA ARG A 237 4.60 -2.49 9.05
C ARG A 237 5.24 -3.87 9.01
N ILE A 238 6.25 -4.04 8.15
CA ILE A 238 6.86 -5.36 7.88
C ILE A 238 8.07 -5.62 8.78
N GLY A 239 8.86 -4.60 9.10
CA GLY A 239 10.15 -4.76 9.75
C GLY A 239 10.58 -3.55 10.58
N ASN A 240 11.81 -3.60 11.06
CA ASN A 240 12.44 -2.52 11.83
C ASN A 240 13.08 -1.45 10.90
N PRO A 241 13.57 -0.31 11.42
CA PRO A 241 14.24 0.71 10.61
C PRO A 241 15.35 0.16 9.71
N ALA A 242 16.21 -0.74 10.19
CA ALA A 242 17.26 -1.35 9.35
C ALA A 242 16.73 -2.27 8.22
N PHE A 243 15.47 -2.72 8.28
CA PHE A 243 14.78 -3.33 7.14
C PHE A 243 14.20 -2.27 6.21
N SER A 244 13.61 -1.20 6.75
CA SER A 244 13.11 -0.03 6.02
C SER A 244 14.19 0.60 5.14
N ASP A 245 15.29 1.04 5.76
CA ASP A 245 16.45 1.64 5.10
C ASP A 245 17.03 0.72 4.01
N TYR A 246 16.96 -0.61 4.22
CA TYR A 246 17.38 -1.58 3.22
C TYR A 246 16.45 -1.60 2.01
N VAL A 247 15.14 -1.68 2.19
CA VAL A 247 14.17 -1.67 1.08
C VAL A 247 14.30 -0.39 0.25
N ASP A 248 14.42 0.75 0.91
CA ASP A 248 14.49 2.07 0.28
C ASP A 248 15.79 2.25 -0.52
N SER A 249 16.88 1.60 -0.08
CA SER A 249 18.16 1.60 -0.81
C SER A 249 18.14 0.86 -2.15
N LEU A 250 17.09 0.10 -2.47
CA LEU A 250 17.00 -0.72 -3.69
C LEU A 250 16.33 -0.03 -4.88
N ASP A 251 15.76 1.16 -4.71
CA ASP A 251 15.01 1.90 -5.76
C ASP A 251 13.92 1.06 -6.45
N LEU A 252 13.26 0.19 -5.68
CA LEU A 252 12.19 -0.66 -6.20
C LEU A 252 10.85 0.11 -6.23
N PRO A 253 10.10 0.09 -7.34
CA PRO A 253 8.82 0.79 -7.44
C PRO A 253 7.76 0.05 -6.61
N ILE A 254 7.60 0.51 -5.36
CA ILE A 254 6.68 0.00 -4.35
C ILE A 254 5.68 1.11 -4.00
N TYR A 255 4.42 0.92 -4.40
CA TYR A 255 3.34 1.88 -4.16
C TYR A 255 2.50 1.40 -2.97
N ARG A 256 2.67 2.02 -1.79
CA ARG A 256 1.87 1.72 -0.59
C ARG A 256 0.62 2.61 -0.53
N THR A 257 -0.54 2.08 -0.91
CA THR A 257 -1.80 2.81 -0.78
C THR A 257 -2.42 2.62 0.61
N ILE A 258 -2.76 3.73 1.28
CA ILE A 258 -3.47 3.75 2.57
C ILE A 258 -4.82 4.45 2.39
N ASN A 259 -5.90 3.91 2.95
CA ASN A 259 -7.23 4.52 2.85
C ASN A 259 -7.62 5.22 4.14
N GLN A 260 -7.69 6.56 4.12
CA GLN A 260 -8.16 7.38 5.25
C GLN A 260 -7.50 6.94 6.57
N ASN A 261 -8.31 6.57 7.58
CA ASN A 261 -7.87 6.13 8.89
C ASN A 261 -7.80 4.59 9.04
N ASP A 262 -7.39 3.86 8.00
CA ASP A 262 -7.17 2.40 8.06
C ASP A 262 -6.22 2.03 9.22
N VAL A 263 -6.68 1.16 10.13
CA VAL A 263 -5.91 0.70 11.30
C VAL A 263 -4.69 -0.17 10.93
N VAL A 264 -4.71 -0.88 9.80
CA VAL A 264 -3.75 -1.95 9.52
C VAL A 264 -2.35 -1.45 9.16
N PRO A 265 -2.13 -0.37 8.38
CA PRO A 265 -0.81 0.21 8.20
C PRO A 265 -0.08 0.51 9.51
N HIS A 266 -0.79 1.12 10.47
CA HIS A 266 -0.23 1.46 11.77
C HIS A 266 0.03 0.23 12.69
N MET A 267 -0.34 -0.99 12.26
CA MET A 267 -0.04 -2.24 12.98
C MET A 267 1.42 -2.68 12.80
N GLY A 268 1.98 -3.22 13.88
CA GLY A 268 3.40 -3.11 14.17
C GLY A 268 3.72 -1.66 14.59
N PRO A 269 3.41 -1.24 15.83
CA PRO A 269 3.66 0.13 16.27
C PRO A 269 5.15 0.51 16.25
N GLU A 270 5.47 1.76 15.90
CA GLU A 270 6.84 2.30 15.98
C GLU A 270 7.41 2.25 17.40
N ALA A 271 6.54 2.41 18.42
CA ALA A 271 6.91 2.30 19.83
C ALA A 271 7.51 0.94 20.22
N ILE A 272 7.29 -0.12 19.42
CA ILE A 272 7.93 -1.44 19.58
C ILE A 272 8.98 -1.75 18.51
N GLY A 273 9.42 -0.74 17.76
CA GLY A 273 10.58 -0.79 16.86
C GLY A 273 10.30 -1.22 15.42
N TYR A 274 9.04 -1.12 14.96
CA TYR A 274 8.68 -1.29 13.55
C TYR A 274 8.72 0.04 12.77
N LYS A 275 8.91 -0.01 11.46
CA LYS A 275 8.84 1.14 10.53
C LYS A 275 8.32 0.67 9.16
N HIS A 276 7.58 1.51 8.46
CA HIS A 276 7.30 1.39 7.03
C HIS A 276 8.57 1.58 6.20
N HIS A 277 8.42 1.49 4.89
CA HIS A 277 9.46 1.66 3.87
C HIS A 277 8.79 2.30 2.65
N GLY A 278 9.53 3.08 1.87
CA GLY A 278 9.06 3.64 0.61
C GLY A 278 7.87 4.59 0.73
N THR A 279 7.45 5.15 -0.39
CA THR A 279 6.47 6.24 -0.44
C THR A 279 5.06 5.78 -0.08
N GLU A 280 4.37 6.61 0.72
CA GLU A 280 2.95 6.47 1.04
C GLU A 280 2.08 7.21 0.01
N TYR A 281 1.04 6.52 -0.46
CA TYR A 281 -0.02 7.06 -1.31
C TYR A 281 -1.32 7.06 -0.51
N TRP A 282 -1.63 8.19 0.13
CA TRP A 282 -2.76 8.27 1.06
C TRP A 282 -4.02 8.78 0.38
N ILE A 283 -5.11 8.02 0.49
CA ILE A 283 -6.45 8.46 0.12
C ILE A 283 -6.96 9.33 1.26
N GLU A 284 -6.72 10.63 1.18
CA GLU A 284 -6.94 11.58 2.30
C GLU A 284 -8.43 11.83 2.61
N ASN A 285 -9.35 11.49 1.71
CA ASN A 285 -10.76 11.86 1.87
C ASN A 285 -11.77 10.87 1.26
N SER A 286 -13.06 11.16 1.46
CA SER A 286 -14.19 10.35 0.99
C SER A 286 -14.47 10.43 -0.52
N GLN A 287 -13.95 11.46 -1.19
CA GLN A 287 -14.05 11.69 -2.63
C GLN A 287 -13.07 10.77 -3.37
N GLY A 288 -12.02 10.32 -2.67
CA GLY A 288 -11.02 9.39 -3.18
C GLY A 288 -9.79 10.09 -3.77
N ASP A 289 -9.59 11.36 -3.44
CA ASP A 289 -8.38 12.11 -3.79
C ASP A 289 -7.17 11.48 -3.07
N VAL A 290 -6.00 11.57 -3.71
CA VAL A 290 -4.79 10.87 -3.25
C VAL A 290 -3.63 11.85 -3.21
N VAL A 291 -2.81 11.73 -2.17
CA VAL A 291 -1.55 12.44 -2.04
C VAL A 291 -0.37 11.47 -1.93
N GLU A 292 0.77 11.89 -2.47
CA GLU A 292 2.06 11.24 -2.33
C GLU A 292 2.81 11.93 -1.19
N CYS A 293 3.04 11.22 -0.10
CA CYS A 293 3.54 11.79 1.15
C CYS A 293 5.04 12.01 1.14
N SER A 294 5.50 13.06 1.83
CA SER A 294 6.90 13.48 1.83
C SER A 294 7.86 12.46 2.45
N THR A 295 7.37 11.60 3.35
CA THR A 295 8.16 10.57 4.05
C THR A 295 7.38 9.25 4.21
N ASP A 296 8.07 8.20 4.64
CA ASP A 296 7.49 6.85 4.76
C ASP A 296 6.58 6.65 6.00
N GLU A 297 6.63 7.57 6.95
CA GLU A 297 5.84 7.61 8.20
C GLU A 297 5.26 9.02 8.44
N ASP A 298 4.77 9.67 7.39
CA ASP A 298 4.49 11.10 7.41
C ASP A 298 3.42 11.53 8.42
N SER A 299 3.82 12.34 9.40
CA SER A 299 2.94 12.82 10.48
C SER A 299 1.82 13.76 10.01
N THR A 300 1.82 14.16 8.74
CA THR A 300 0.77 14.96 8.08
C THR A 300 -0.14 14.13 7.17
N CYS A 301 0.25 12.91 6.79
CA CYS A 301 -0.58 11.95 6.05
C CYS A 301 -1.35 10.99 6.98
N ALA A 302 -1.43 9.67 6.69
CA ALA A 302 -2.24 8.73 7.47
C ALA A 302 -1.85 8.67 8.96
N ASN A 303 -0.58 8.88 9.31
CA ASN A 303 -0.16 8.94 10.71
C ASN A 303 -0.78 10.15 11.47
N SER A 304 -1.36 11.14 10.77
CA SER A 304 -2.15 12.22 11.40
C SER A 304 -3.49 11.74 11.96
N GLU A 305 -4.04 10.63 11.44
CA GLU A 305 -5.27 10.01 11.92
C GLU A 305 -5.05 9.16 13.19
N VAL A 306 -3.81 8.84 13.56
CA VAL A 306 -3.52 8.07 14.77
C VAL A 306 -3.84 8.91 16.02
N PRO A 307 -4.57 8.37 17.02
CA PRO A 307 -5.00 6.97 17.19
C PRO A 307 -6.47 6.68 16.76
N PHE A 308 -7.11 7.55 15.99
CA PHE A 308 -8.54 7.49 15.59
C PHE A 308 -8.82 6.59 14.38
N THR A 309 -8.24 5.39 14.38
CA THR A 309 -8.27 4.44 13.25
C THR A 309 -9.52 3.55 13.19
N SER A 310 -9.70 2.85 12.06
CA SER A 310 -10.93 2.14 11.72
C SER A 310 -10.68 0.84 10.93
N ILE A 311 -11.24 -0.29 11.39
CA ILE A 311 -11.31 -1.53 10.59
C ILE A 311 -12.17 -1.35 9.33
N PRO A 312 -13.34 -0.68 9.35
CA PRO A 312 -14.10 -0.36 8.13
C PRO A 312 -13.28 0.29 7.00
N ALA A 313 -12.38 1.23 7.32
CA ALA A 313 -11.52 1.88 6.32
C ALA A 313 -10.55 0.90 5.64
N HIS A 314 -10.11 -0.15 6.34
CA HIS A 314 -9.30 -1.23 5.78
C HIS A 314 -10.02 -2.08 4.73
N LEU A 315 -11.36 -2.15 4.79
CA LEU A 315 -12.16 -3.11 4.03
C LEU A 315 -12.61 -2.61 2.65
N GLN A 316 -12.37 -1.33 2.33
CA GLN A 316 -12.75 -0.74 1.06
C GLN A 316 -11.79 0.40 0.66
N TYR A 317 -11.29 0.35 -0.59
CA TYR A 317 -10.45 1.39 -1.19
C TYR A 317 -11.17 1.88 -2.45
N TRP A 318 -11.62 3.14 -2.50
CA TRP A 318 -12.54 3.65 -3.54
C TRP A 318 -13.77 2.72 -3.75
N ASP A 319 -14.00 2.23 -4.98
CA ASP A 319 -15.04 1.28 -5.37
C ASP A 319 -14.69 -0.20 -5.06
N ILE A 320 -13.51 -0.46 -4.51
CA ILE A 320 -12.89 -1.79 -4.43
C ILE A 320 -13.08 -2.37 -3.03
N LYS A 321 -13.89 -3.44 -2.93
CA LYS A 321 -14.17 -4.12 -1.66
C LYS A 321 -13.16 -5.23 -1.39
N PHE A 322 -12.49 -5.15 -0.25
CA PHE A 322 -11.60 -6.17 0.29
C PHE A 322 -12.22 -6.97 1.45
N SER A 323 -13.50 -6.76 1.75
CA SER A 323 -14.26 -7.58 2.71
C SER A 323 -14.80 -8.87 2.10
N THR A 324 -15.41 -8.79 0.91
CA THR A 324 -16.13 -9.90 0.28
C THR A 324 -15.19 -11.00 -0.21
N LEU A 325 -15.63 -12.27 -0.12
CA LEU A 325 -15.00 -13.41 -0.80
C LEU A 325 -15.82 -13.77 -2.05
N CYS A 326 -15.13 -14.33 -3.04
CA CYS A 326 -15.66 -14.81 -4.31
C CYS A 326 -14.96 -16.14 -4.70
#